data_AF-A0AA40SSL4-F1
#
_entry.id   AF-A0AA40SSL4-F1
#
_cell.length_a   1.000
_cell.length_b   1.000
_cell.length_c   1.000
_cell.angle_alpha   90.00
_cell.angle_beta   90.00
_cell.angle_gamma   90.00
#
_symmetry.space_group_name_H-M   'P 1'
#
loop_
_entity.id
_entity.type
_entity.pdbx_description
1 polymer ?
#
loop_
_entity_poly.entity_id
_entity_poly.type
_entity_poly.pdbx_seq_one_letter_code
_entity_poly.pdbx_strand_id
1 'polypeptide(L)'
;MSETENDSAGAAEKHDETWMTTAMMKAYSHPLRRQIVRLIARREYLRAADIAEALDVPANSASFHLRVLAEAGLIVEAPEKARDRRDRVWTAQKRAQSLGGPENPVTDEALGNVVMRGFAEDHYDLVRRVVAWAPEYVSGRDVVPKGSFAQRSIRLTTAEFEQAMEKIQQVLNDASDAHEAGDAAGKHWQIDIVAADDTI
;
A
#
# COMPACT_ATOMS: atom_id res chain seq x y z
N MET A 1 36.68 25.97 -29.60
CA MET A 1 35.27 25.57 -29.71
C MET A 1 35.17 24.18 -29.13
N SER A 2 34.63 24.16 -27.91
CA SER A 2 34.42 23.02 -27.01
C SER A 2 33.13 22.30 -27.40
N GLU A 3 33.16 20.99 -27.58
CA GLU A 3 31.94 20.18 -27.68
C GLU A 3 32.28 18.69 -27.52
N THR A 4 32.60 18.29 -26.29
CA THR A 4 32.54 16.89 -25.83
C THR A 4 32.24 16.89 -24.33
N GLU A 5 31.02 17.27 -23.95
CA GLU A 5 30.49 17.07 -22.59
C GLU A 5 28.97 17.06 -22.70
N ASN A 6 28.38 15.90 -23.01
CA ASN A 6 27.02 15.59 -22.54
C ASN A 6 26.74 14.08 -22.60
N ASP A 7 27.62 13.29 -21.97
CA ASP A 7 27.43 11.83 -21.81
C ASP A 7 27.05 11.49 -20.34
N SER A 8 26.35 12.38 -19.66
CA SER A 8 26.00 12.24 -18.24
C SER A 8 24.59 12.69 -17.87
N ALA A 9 23.63 12.60 -18.79
CA ALA A 9 22.22 12.93 -18.52
C ALA A 9 21.31 11.75 -18.89
N GLY A 10 21.37 10.67 -18.10
CA GLY A 10 20.53 9.49 -18.33
C GLY A 10 20.48 8.46 -17.21
N ALA A 11 21.07 8.74 -16.04
CA ALA A 11 20.72 8.03 -14.83
C ALA A 11 19.57 8.80 -14.18
N ALA A 12 18.36 8.64 -14.75
CA ALA A 12 17.15 8.95 -14.00
C ALA A 12 17.26 8.21 -12.66
N GLU A 13 17.16 8.95 -11.57
CA GLU A 13 17.16 8.40 -10.21
C GLU A 13 16.14 7.27 -10.18
N LYS A 14 16.61 6.01 -10.11
CA LYS A 14 15.75 4.84 -9.98
C LYS A 14 14.84 5.12 -8.79
N HIS A 15 13.54 5.27 -9.08
CA HIS A 15 12.50 5.50 -8.09
C HIS A 15 12.71 4.57 -6.88
N ASP A 16 12.48 5.12 -5.69
CA ASP A 16 12.65 4.55 -4.36
C ASP A 16 11.73 3.33 -4.12
N GLU A 17 11.82 2.31 -4.98
CA GLU A 17 11.11 1.04 -4.89
C GLU A 17 11.61 0.32 -3.65
N THR A 18 10.85 0.47 -2.57
CA THR A 18 11.16 -0.20 -1.31
C THR A 18 10.67 -1.65 -1.41
N TRP A 19 11.58 -2.56 -1.71
CA TRP A 19 11.28 -4.00 -1.75
C TRP A 19 10.94 -4.55 -0.36
N MET A 20 9.96 -5.44 -0.27
CA MET A 20 9.65 -6.15 0.97
C MET A 20 10.84 -7.01 1.41
N THR A 21 11.31 -6.80 2.63
CA THR A 21 12.28 -7.71 3.24
C THR A 21 11.63 -9.05 3.58
N THR A 22 12.42 -10.10 3.75
CA THR A 22 11.92 -11.41 4.26
C THR A 22 11.19 -11.26 5.59
N ALA A 23 11.62 -10.35 6.47
CA ALA A 23 10.95 -10.07 7.74
C ALA A 23 9.56 -9.45 7.52
N MET A 24 9.45 -8.48 6.60
CA MET A 24 8.17 -7.88 6.20
C MET A 24 7.23 -8.93 5.62
N MET A 25 7.70 -9.77 4.70
CA MET A 25 6.90 -10.85 4.12
C MET A 25 6.39 -11.83 5.18
N LYS A 26 7.26 -12.27 6.10
CA LYS A 26 6.88 -13.16 7.22
C LYS A 26 5.88 -12.50 8.17
N ALA A 27 6.01 -11.20 8.42
CA ALA A 27 5.05 -10.48 9.23
C ALA A 27 3.70 -10.37 8.49
N TYR A 28 3.70 -9.99 7.21
CA TYR A 28 2.48 -9.77 6.43
C TYR A 28 1.72 -11.06 6.09
N SER A 29 2.41 -12.21 5.99
CA SER A 29 1.79 -13.50 5.67
C SER A 29 0.74 -13.97 6.69
N HIS A 30 0.75 -13.44 7.91
CA HIS A 30 -0.23 -13.79 8.94
C HIS A 30 -1.53 -12.99 8.77
N PRO A 31 -2.70 -13.66 8.63
CA PRO A 31 -3.97 -13.00 8.33
C PRO A 31 -4.34 -11.85 9.27
N LEU A 32 -4.22 -12.06 10.59
CA LEU A 32 -4.52 -11.01 11.57
C LEU A 32 -3.57 -9.82 11.47
N ARG A 33 -2.28 -10.04 11.18
CA ARG A 33 -1.32 -8.94 11.03
C ARG A 33 -1.62 -8.12 9.78
N ARG A 34 -2.01 -8.78 8.68
CA ARG A 34 -2.52 -8.12 7.47
C ARG A 34 -3.77 -7.29 7.76
N GLN A 35 -4.74 -7.82 8.50
CA GLN A 35 -5.93 -7.09 8.95
C GLN A 35 -5.56 -5.85 9.78
N ILE A 36 -4.59 -5.97 10.70
CA ILE A 36 -4.10 -4.85 11.52
C ILE A 36 -3.48 -3.76 10.63
N VAL A 37 -2.60 -4.13 9.69
CA VAL A 37 -1.98 -3.16 8.75
C VAL A 37 -3.05 -2.40 7.97
N ARG A 38 -4.05 -3.10 7.40
CA ARG A 38 -5.17 -2.45 6.69
C ARG A 38 -5.99 -1.54 7.59
N LEU A 39 -6.23 -1.95 8.83
CA LEU A 39 -7.00 -1.16 9.79
C LEU A 39 -6.27 0.14 10.16
N ILE A 40 -4.95 0.06 10.38
CA ILE A 40 -4.10 1.24 10.62
C ILE A 40 -4.10 2.14 9.38
N ALA A 41 -3.94 1.60 8.17
CA ALA A 41 -3.98 2.39 6.95
C ALA A 41 -5.30 3.19 6.79
N ARG A 42 -6.42 2.64 7.27
CA ARG A 42 -7.74 3.28 7.20
C ARG A 42 -8.02 4.32 8.28
N ARG A 43 -7.42 4.17 9.47
CA ARG A 43 -7.69 5.04 10.64
C ARG A 43 -6.50 5.89 11.05
N GLU A 44 -5.40 5.77 10.32
CA GLU A 44 -4.09 6.43 10.49
C GLU A 44 -3.36 6.13 11.81
N TYR A 45 -4.00 6.35 12.96
CA TYR A 45 -3.37 6.30 14.28
C TYR A 45 -4.17 5.39 15.22
N LEU A 46 -3.59 4.27 15.64
CA LEU A 46 -4.28 3.29 16.49
C LEU A 46 -3.43 2.80 17.65
N ARG A 47 -4.09 2.54 18.77
CA ARG A 47 -3.55 1.85 19.95
C ARG A 47 -3.91 0.36 19.90
N ALA A 48 -3.23 -0.42 20.73
CA ALA A 48 -3.58 -1.84 20.90
C ALA A 48 -5.03 -2.06 21.34
N ALA A 49 -5.59 -1.18 22.17
CA ALA A 49 -6.98 -1.25 22.60
C ALA A 49 -7.95 -1.02 21.41
N ASP A 50 -7.67 -0.03 20.57
CA ASP A 50 -8.49 0.29 19.39
C ASP A 50 -8.50 -0.89 18.39
N ILE A 51 -7.33 -1.54 18.22
CA ILE A 51 -7.20 -2.76 17.39
C ILE A 51 -7.96 -3.93 18.00
N ALA A 52 -7.82 -4.14 19.30
CA ALA A 52 -8.47 -5.23 20.03
C ALA A 52 -10.00 -5.15 19.91
N GLU A 53 -10.56 -3.96 20.10
CA GLU A 53 -11.98 -3.69 19.94
C GLU A 53 -12.44 -3.89 18.49
N ALA A 54 -11.71 -3.29 17.52
CA ALA A 54 -12.14 -3.31 16.12
C ALA A 54 -12.05 -4.68 15.46
N LEU A 55 -11.14 -5.55 15.90
CA LEU A 55 -10.92 -6.88 15.34
C LEU A 55 -11.41 -8.02 16.25
N ASP A 56 -12.04 -7.69 17.39
CA ASP A 56 -12.51 -8.64 18.39
C ASP A 56 -11.43 -9.65 18.82
N VAL A 57 -10.28 -9.13 19.24
CA VAL A 57 -9.13 -9.93 19.69
C VAL A 57 -8.64 -9.48 21.07
N PRO A 58 -8.02 -10.36 21.87
CA PRO A 58 -7.45 -9.96 23.15
C PRO A 58 -6.41 -8.84 23.03
N ALA A 59 -6.43 -7.87 23.95
CA ALA A 59 -5.53 -6.71 23.93
C ALA A 59 -4.03 -7.09 24.02
N ASN A 60 -3.70 -8.18 24.71
CA ASN A 60 -2.34 -8.72 24.76
C ASN A 60 -1.90 -9.30 23.41
N SER A 61 -2.81 -9.95 22.67
CA SER A 61 -2.58 -10.44 21.31
C SER A 61 -2.38 -9.27 20.33
N ALA A 62 -3.26 -8.26 20.35
CA ALA A 62 -3.09 -7.05 19.53
C ALA A 62 -1.73 -6.39 19.80
N SER A 63 -1.36 -6.22 21.07
CA SER A 63 -0.07 -5.67 21.48
C SER A 63 1.13 -6.46 20.96
N PHE A 64 1.04 -7.80 20.99
CA PHE A 64 2.07 -8.68 20.43
C PHE A 64 2.21 -8.50 18.92
N HIS A 65 1.10 -8.50 18.19
CA HIS A 65 1.11 -8.36 16.74
C HIS A 65 1.62 -7.00 16.27
N LEU A 66 1.26 -5.91 16.95
CA LEU A 66 1.79 -4.58 16.67
C LEU A 66 3.31 -4.54 16.82
N ARG A 67 3.87 -5.18 17.86
CA ARG A 67 5.31 -5.24 18.05
C ARG A 67 6.02 -5.98 16.92
N VAL A 68 5.48 -7.13 16.52
CA VAL A 68 6.02 -7.92 15.39
C VAL A 68 5.96 -7.12 14.08
N LEU A 69 4.88 -6.41 13.83
CA LEU A 69 4.73 -5.56 12.65
C LEU A 69 5.74 -4.39 12.66
N ALA A 70 5.97 -3.79 13.82
CA ALA A 70 6.91 -2.69 13.99
C ALA A 70 8.37 -3.15 13.83
N GLU A 71 8.72 -4.29 14.43
CA GLU A 71 10.04 -4.92 14.27
C GLU A 71 10.34 -5.27 12.80
N ALA A 72 9.30 -5.66 12.05
CA ALA A 72 9.40 -5.89 10.61
C ALA A 72 9.40 -4.59 9.77
N GLY A 73 9.13 -3.42 10.36
CA GLY A 73 9.08 -2.14 9.65
C GLY A 73 7.82 -1.90 8.81
N LEU A 74 6.73 -2.63 9.08
CA LEU A 74 5.44 -2.43 8.40
C LEU A 74 4.62 -1.29 9.02
N ILE A 75 4.88 -0.97 10.28
CA ILE A 75 4.27 0.13 11.03
C ILE A 75 5.32 0.83 11.88
N VAL A 76 5.05 2.07 12.28
CA VAL A 76 5.93 2.86 13.14
C VAL A 76 5.15 3.48 14.30
N GLU A 77 5.86 3.83 15.37
CA GLU A 77 5.26 4.58 16.48
C GLU A 77 5.02 6.03 16.09
N ALA A 78 3.89 6.57 16.54
CA ALA A 78 3.47 7.96 16.40
C ALA A 78 3.38 8.62 17.80
N PRO A 79 4.52 8.86 18.47
CA PRO A 79 4.54 9.37 19.85
C PRO A 79 3.87 10.75 19.99
N GLU A 80 3.82 11.54 18.94
CA GLU A 80 3.10 12.83 18.89
C GLU A 80 1.58 12.71 19.04
N LYS A 81 1.03 11.51 18.85
CA LYS A 81 -0.40 11.20 19.08
C LYS A 81 -0.67 10.48 20.40
N ALA A 82 0.38 10.14 21.14
CA ALA A 82 0.27 9.50 22.45
C ALA A 82 -0.20 10.49 23.53
N ARG A 83 -1.01 10.02 24.48
CA ARG A 83 -1.41 10.82 25.65
C ARG A 83 -0.30 10.94 26.70
N ASP A 84 0.48 9.87 26.86
CA ASP A 84 1.60 9.79 27.79
C ASP A 84 2.65 8.76 27.31
N ARG A 85 3.72 8.57 28.09
CA ARG A 85 4.83 7.65 27.75
C ARG A 85 4.45 6.16 27.72
N ARG A 86 3.30 5.77 28.27
CA ARG A 86 2.82 4.38 28.30
C ARG A 86 1.83 4.11 27.16
N ASP A 87 1.27 5.16 26.56
CA ASP A 87 0.26 5.11 25.49
C ASP A 87 0.92 4.98 24.11
N ARG A 88 1.26 3.76 23.67
CA ARG A 88 1.85 3.55 22.34
C ARG A 88 0.80 3.63 21.24
N VAL A 89 0.96 4.61 20.35
CA VAL A 89 0.13 4.83 19.16
C VAL A 89 0.94 4.46 17.92
N TRP A 90 0.30 3.77 16.97
CA TRP A 90 0.93 3.23 15.77
C TRP A 90 0.32 3.83 14.51
N THR A 91 1.16 4.02 13.50
CA THR A 91 0.75 4.43 12.16
C THR A 91 1.42 3.59 11.08
N ALA A 92 0.86 3.59 9.87
CA ALA A 92 1.40 2.85 8.74
C ALA A 92 2.69 3.52 8.21
N GLN A 93 3.61 2.71 7.68
CA GLN A 93 4.73 3.25 6.92
C GLN A 93 4.21 3.88 5.61
N LYS A 94 4.63 5.11 5.29
CA LYS A 94 4.13 5.89 4.13
C LYS A 94 4.61 5.41 2.74
N ARG A 95 5.27 4.25 2.63
CA ARG A 95 5.86 3.79 1.36
C ARG A 95 5.20 2.51 0.88
N ALA A 96 4.82 2.48 -0.38
CA ALA A 96 4.41 1.26 -1.06
C ALA A 96 5.59 0.27 -1.06
N GLN A 97 5.30 -0.99 -0.78
CA GLN A 97 6.32 -2.04 -0.78
C GLN A 97 6.05 -3.04 -1.89
N SER A 98 7.02 -3.21 -2.79
CA SER A 98 6.95 -4.18 -3.87
C SER A 98 7.41 -5.55 -3.36
N LEU A 99 6.70 -6.62 -3.73
CA LEU A 99 7.04 -7.97 -3.26
C LEU A 99 8.40 -8.45 -3.76
N GLY A 100 8.67 -8.23 -5.04
CA GLY A 100 9.89 -8.65 -5.73
C GLY A 100 9.77 -8.48 -7.24
N GLY A 101 10.89 -8.61 -7.95
CA GLY A 101 10.99 -8.50 -9.40
C GLY A 101 12.23 -9.22 -9.91
N PRO A 102 12.48 -9.26 -11.23
CA PRO A 102 13.68 -9.90 -11.80
C PRO A 102 15.00 -9.39 -11.18
N GLU A 103 15.05 -8.10 -10.85
CA GLU A 103 16.21 -7.43 -10.24
C GLU A 103 16.27 -7.64 -8.71
N ASN A 104 15.18 -8.07 -8.08
CA ASN A 104 15.10 -8.38 -6.65
C ASN A 104 14.19 -9.59 -6.41
N PRO A 105 14.66 -10.81 -6.74
CA PRO A 105 13.84 -12.00 -6.65
C PRO A 105 13.56 -12.38 -5.20
N VAL A 106 12.32 -12.81 -4.93
CA VAL A 106 11.96 -13.39 -3.63
C VAL A 106 12.61 -14.77 -3.51
N THR A 107 13.60 -14.90 -2.63
CA THR A 107 14.36 -16.15 -2.45
C THR A 107 13.55 -17.30 -1.87
N ASP A 108 12.53 -17.01 -1.07
CA ASP A 108 11.58 -17.98 -0.52
C ASP A 108 10.25 -17.89 -1.31
N GLU A 109 10.16 -18.66 -2.39
CA GLU A 109 8.99 -18.66 -3.28
C GLU A 109 7.68 -19.02 -2.57
N ALA A 110 7.73 -19.95 -1.61
CA ALA A 110 6.56 -20.36 -0.85
C ALA A 110 6.03 -19.20 -0.01
N LEU A 111 6.92 -18.46 0.65
CA LEU A 111 6.56 -17.25 1.37
C LEU A 111 6.03 -16.16 0.43
N GLY A 112 6.70 -15.93 -0.71
CA GLY A 112 6.25 -14.98 -1.73
C GLY A 112 4.83 -15.27 -2.20
N ASN A 113 4.51 -16.53 -2.47
CA ASN A 113 3.16 -16.97 -2.88
C ASN A 113 2.09 -16.71 -1.81
N VAL A 114 2.42 -16.86 -0.53
CA VAL A 114 1.48 -16.53 0.56
C VAL A 114 1.22 -15.03 0.63
N VAL A 115 2.25 -14.20 0.46
CA VAL A 115 2.10 -12.74 0.44
C VAL A 115 1.28 -12.29 -0.77
N MET A 116 1.58 -12.80 -1.96
CA MET A 116 0.86 -12.50 -3.20
C MET A 116 -0.63 -12.89 -3.09
N ARG A 117 -0.94 -14.04 -2.49
CA ARG A 117 -2.34 -14.42 -2.21
C ARG A 117 -3.02 -13.43 -1.27
N GLY A 118 -2.31 -12.93 -0.26
CA GLY A 118 -2.80 -11.89 0.63
C GLY A 118 -3.14 -10.59 -0.12
N PHE A 119 -2.29 -10.16 -1.06
CA PHE A 119 -2.58 -9.01 -1.92
C PHE A 119 -3.79 -9.26 -2.82
N ALA A 120 -3.91 -10.45 -3.41
CA ALA A 120 -5.07 -10.80 -4.23
C ALA A 120 -6.38 -10.77 -3.42
N GLU A 121 -6.39 -11.29 -2.19
CA GLU A 121 -7.55 -11.20 -1.28
C GLU A 121 -7.93 -9.75 -0.99
N ASP A 122 -6.94 -8.90 -0.69
CA ASP A 122 -7.15 -7.48 -0.41
C ASP A 122 -7.70 -6.73 -1.64
N HIS A 123 -7.24 -7.12 -2.83
CA HIS A 123 -7.73 -6.62 -4.11
C HIS A 123 -9.18 -7.02 -4.37
N TYR A 124 -9.52 -8.30 -4.18
CA TYR A 124 -10.89 -8.78 -4.33
C TYR A 124 -11.85 -8.06 -3.37
N ASP A 125 -11.41 -7.79 -2.13
CA ASP A 125 -12.19 -7.02 -1.17
C ASP A 125 -12.41 -5.56 -1.60
N LEU A 126 -11.44 -4.92 -2.25
CA LEU A 126 -11.60 -3.60 -2.84
C LEU A 126 -12.62 -3.63 -3.98
N VAL A 127 -12.45 -4.53 -4.96
CA VAL A 127 -13.36 -4.68 -6.10
C VAL A 127 -14.78 -4.94 -5.63
N ARG A 128 -14.97 -5.87 -4.68
CA ARG A 128 -16.29 -6.19 -4.12
C ARG A 128 -16.98 -4.97 -3.50
N ARG A 129 -16.24 -4.13 -2.76
CA ARG A 129 -16.79 -2.89 -2.17
C ARG A 129 -17.18 -1.87 -3.24
N VAL A 130 -16.32 -1.67 -4.23
CA VAL A 130 -16.57 -0.71 -5.31
C VAL A 130 -17.76 -1.15 -6.16
N VAL A 131 -17.84 -2.42 -6.55
CA VAL A 131 -18.97 -2.97 -7.33
C VAL A 131 -20.29 -2.87 -6.57
N ALA A 132 -20.29 -3.07 -5.25
CA ALA A 132 -21.49 -2.92 -4.44
C ALA A 132 -21.99 -1.46 -4.36
N TRP A 133 -21.06 -0.49 -4.37
CA TRP A 133 -21.39 0.94 -4.29
C TRP A 133 -21.70 1.58 -5.65
N ALA A 134 -21.01 1.17 -6.72
CA ALA A 134 -21.06 1.83 -8.03
C ALA A 134 -22.47 2.04 -8.60
N PRO A 135 -23.46 1.13 -8.46
CA PRO A 135 -24.81 1.36 -8.94
C PRO A 135 -25.51 2.58 -8.32
N GLU A 136 -25.22 2.89 -7.04
CA GLU A 136 -25.75 4.08 -6.37
C GLU A 136 -25.18 5.35 -6.98
N TYR A 137 -23.88 5.33 -7.32
CA TYR A 137 -23.19 6.46 -7.95
C TYR A 137 -23.64 6.67 -9.41
N VAL A 138 -23.66 5.61 -10.20
CA VAL A 138 -24.06 5.66 -11.62
C VAL A 138 -25.52 6.08 -11.79
N SER A 139 -26.39 5.69 -10.86
CA SER A 139 -27.80 6.14 -10.85
C SER A 139 -28.00 7.56 -10.33
N GLY A 140 -26.96 8.21 -9.79
CA GLY A 140 -27.04 9.54 -9.20
C GLY A 140 -27.69 9.59 -7.81
N ARG A 141 -27.97 8.44 -7.19
CA ARG A 141 -28.53 8.35 -5.82
C ARG A 141 -27.51 8.71 -4.76
N ASP A 142 -26.25 8.34 -5.00
CA ASP A 142 -25.11 8.80 -4.21
C ASP A 142 -24.23 9.68 -5.08
N VAL A 143 -24.16 10.99 -4.78
CA VAL A 143 -23.40 11.95 -5.59
C VAL A 143 -21.96 12.11 -5.12
N VAL A 144 -21.57 11.47 -4.02
CA VAL A 144 -20.22 11.61 -3.46
C VAL A 144 -19.30 10.58 -4.11
N PRO A 145 -18.18 10.99 -4.74
CA PRO A 145 -17.21 10.04 -5.27
C PRO A 145 -16.52 9.30 -4.11
N LYS A 146 -16.72 7.97 -4.04
CA LYS A 146 -16.11 7.09 -3.03
C LYS A 146 -15.20 6.01 -3.63
N GLY A 147 -15.12 5.95 -4.96
CA GLY A 147 -14.32 4.98 -5.70
C GLY A 147 -14.43 5.22 -7.20
N SER A 148 -13.66 4.44 -7.96
CA SER A 148 -13.71 4.39 -9.41
C SER A 148 -13.60 2.93 -9.84
N PHE A 149 -14.36 2.54 -10.86
CA PHE A 149 -14.21 1.26 -11.53
C PHE A 149 -14.24 1.51 -13.03
N ALA A 150 -13.09 1.38 -13.67
CA ALA A 150 -12.94 1.61 -15.09
C ALA A 150 -12.04 0.53 -15.68
N GLN A 151 -12.46 -0.04 -16.82
CA GLN A 151 -11.67 -0.97 -17.59
C GLN A 151 -11.22 -0.28 -18.87
N ARG A 152 -9.94 -0.39 -19.21
CA ARG A 152 -9.38 0.13 -20.46
C ARG A 152 -8.52 -0.95 -21.13
N SER A 153 -8.56 -0.98 -22.45
CA SER A 153 -7.67 -1.80 -23.27
C SER A 153 -6.96 -0.87 -24.24
N ILE A 154 -5.63 -0.89 -24.21
CA ILE A 154 -4.77 -0.04 -25.03
C ILE A 154 -3.67 -0.91 -25.65
N ARG A 155 -3.14 -0.50 -26.79
CA ARG A 155 -2.04 -1.19 -27.45
C ARG A 155 -0.75 -0.41 -27.22
N LEU A 156 0.19 -1.03 -26.52
CA LEU A 156 1.50 -0.48 -26.17
C LEU A 156 2.59 -1.51 -26.50
N THR A 157 3.78 -1.04 -26.80
CA THR A 157 5.01 -1.83 -26.69
C THR A 157 5.37 -2.04 -25.21
N THR A 158 6.25 -3.01 -24.92
CA THR A 158 6.76 -3.24 -23.55
C THR A 158 7.37 -1.97 -22.95
N ALA A 159 8.20 -1.25 -23.72
CA ALA A 159 8.83 0.00 -23.26
C ALA A 159 7.79 1.11 -22.99
N GLU A 160 6.74 1.22 -23.82
CA GLU A 160 5.66 2.18 -23.59
C GLU A 160 4.83 1.81 -22.35
N PHE A 161 4.61 0.52 -22.09
CA PHE A 161 3.92 0.03 -20.90
C PHE A 161 4.71 0.33 -19.62
N GLU A 162 6.00 0.02 -19.58
CA GLU A 162 6.89 0.32 -18.45
C GLU A 162 6.89 1.82 -18.14
N GLN A 163 7.06 2.66 -19.18
CA GLN A 163 7.03 4.12 -19.01
C GLN A 163 5.66 4.63 -18.51
N ALA A 164 4.55 4.01 -18.95
CA ALA A 164 3.22 4.38 -18.47
C ALA A 164 3.05 4.04 -16.98
N MET A 165 3.51 2.87 -16.55
CA MET A 165 3.44 2.44 -15.16
C MET A 165 4.30 3.32 -14.23
N GLU A 166 5.51 3.67 -14.66
CA GLU A 166 6.38 4.61 -13.94
C GLU A 166 5.69 5.97 -13.72
N LYS A 167 5.09 6.54 -14.78
CA LYS A 167 4.35 7.81 -14.69
C LYS A 167 3.16 7.73 -13.74
N ILE A 168 2.42 6.61 -13.74
CA ILE A 168 1.30 6.42 -12.82
C ILE A 168 1.80 6.38 -11.38
N GLN A 169 2.86 5.63 -11.10
CA GLN A 169 3.44 5.55 -9.76
C GLN A 169 3.94 6.92 -9.27
N GLN A 170 4.59 7.69 -10.15
CA GLN A 170 5.05 9.04 -9.81
C GLN A 170 3.88 9.96 -9.43
N VAL A 171 2.79 9.95 -10.19
CA VAL A 171 1.58 10.75 -9.87
C VAL A 171 1.00 10.38 -8.50
N LEU A 172 0.98 9.09 -8.16
CA LEU A 172 0.48 8.63 -6.86
C LEU A 172 1.41 9.03 -5.71
N ASN A 173 2.73 8.94 -5.91
CA ASN A 173 3.73 9.36 -4.93
C ASN A 173 3.64 10.87 -4.67
N ASP A 174 3.60 11.69 -5.73
CA ASP A 174 3.47 13.15 -5.62
C ASP A 174 2.19 13.55 -4.86
N ALA A 175 1.07 12.87 -5.13
CA ALA A 175 -0.18 13.11 -4.43
C ALA A 175 -0.11 12.72 -2.94
N SER A 176 0.60 11.63 -2.60
CA SER A 176 0.82 11.20 -1.22
C SER A 176 1.72 12.19 -0.46
N ASP A 177 2.80 12.66 -1.09
CA ASP A 177 3.76 13.57 -0.47
C ASP A 177 3.19 14.98 -0.26
N ALA A 178 2.28 15.41 -1.15
CA ALA A 178 1.55 16.67 -1.01
C ALA A 178 0.51 16.66 0.13
N HIS A 179 0.12 15.49 0.67
CA HIS A 179 -0.90 15.39 1.70
C HIS A 179 -0.37 15.69 3.11
N GLU A 180 -0.99 16.64 3.81
CA GLU A 180 -0.70 16.95 5.21
C GLU A 180 -1.29 15.89 6.15
N ALA A 181 -0.43 15.25 6.94
CA ALA A 181 -0.86 14.21 7.88
C ALA A 181 -1.79 14.78 8.97
N GLY A 182 -2.94 14.14 9.16
CA GLY A 182 -3.95 14.54 10.15
C GLY A 182 -4.92 15.63 9.69
N ASP A 183 -4.96 15.95 8.39
CA ASP A 183 -6.05 16.74 7.81
C ASP A 183 -7.40 16.04 8.04
N ALA A 184 -8.35 16.75 8.67
CA ALA A 184 -9.67 16.23 9.00
C ALA A 184 -10.53 15.90 7.75
N ALA A 185 -10.20 16.48 6.60
CA ALA A 185 -10.84 16.14 5.32
C ALA A 185 -10.19 14.93 4.63
N GLY A 186 -9.03 14.47 5.14
CA GLY A 186 -8.30 13.31 4.65
C GLY A 186 -9.17 12.06 4.63
N LYS A 187 -9.07 11.29 3.54
CA LYS A 187 -9.74 10.00 3.39
C LYS A 187 -8.71 8.96 2.99
N HIS A 188 -8.85 7.77 3.54
CA HIS A 188 -8.08 6.63 3.07
C HIS A 188 -8.56 6.19 1.68
N TRP A 189 -7.67 6.27 0.70
CA TRP A 189 -7.86 5.71 -0.64
C TRP A 189 -6.96 4.49 -0.78
N GLN A 190 -7.56 3.35 -1.12
CA GLN A 190 -6.84 2.16 -1.58
C GLN A 190 -6.87 2.16 -3.11
N ILE A 191 -5.71 2.11 -3.74
CA ILE A 191 -5.54 2.11 -5.19
C ILE A 191 -4.71 0.89 -5.54
N ASP A 192 -5.34 -0.03 -6.27
CA ASP A 192 -4.68 -1.23 -6.78
C ASP A 192 -4.71 -1.17 -8.31
N ILE A 193 -3.57 -1.44 -8.95
CA ILE A 193 -3.45 -1.48 -10.41
C ILE A 193 -3.08 -2.91 -10.80
N VAL A 194 -3.96 -3.56 -11.57
CA VAL A 194 -3.71 -4.87 -12.17
C VAL A 194 -3.72 -4.68 -13.67
N ALA A 195 -2.61 -4.99 -14.32
CA ALA A 195 -2.43 -4.90 -15.76
C ALA A 195 -1.65 -6.12 -16.25
N ALA A 196 -2.02 -6.61 -17.43
CA ALA A 196 -1.38 -7.75 -18.08
C ALA A 196 -1.50 -7.58 -19.60
N ASP A 197 -0.55 -8.15 -20.34
CA ASP A 197 -0.77 -8.49 -21.73
C ASP A 197 -1.60 -9.80 -21.84
N ASP A 198 -1.83 -10.28 -23.05
CA ASP A 198 -2.65 -11.46 -23.32
C ASP A 198 -1.92 -12.79 -23.18
N THR A 199 -0.67 -12.79 -22.69
CA THR A 199 0.22 -13.97 -22.66
C THR A 199 0.41 -14.60 -21.27
N ILE A 200 -0.09 -13.97 -20.21
CA ILE A 200 -0.01 -14.45 -18.80
C ILE A 200 -1.10 -15.47 -18.48
#